data_AF-A0A973DZN2-F1
#
_entry.id   AF-A0A973DZN2-F1
#
_cell.length_a   1.000
_cell.length_b   1.000
_cell.length_c   1.000
_cell.angle_alpha   90.00
_cell.angle_beta   90.00
_cell.angle_gamma   90.00
#
_symmetry.space_group_name_H-M   'P 1'
#
loop_
_entity.id
_entity.type
_entity.pdbx_description
1 polymer ?
#
loop_
_entity_poly.entity_id
_entity_poly.type
_entity_poly.pdbx_seq_one_letter_code
_entity_poly.pdbx_strand_id
1 'polypeptide(L)'
;MDTNILLLPAALFPAIPLMMINFGNRYSSLSILIRKIHDELIDNVVDFKPVTRARQLGQISMLRQRLRLNRATQTLAAMSFLTNLIAMYAAFAKIEWFEIIFTIGIAMFGLSIILFAVEIQIATRALDKHIEDLEDLEDLEDL
;
A
#
# COMPACT_ATOMS: atom_id res chain seq x y z
N MET A 1 35.24 1.07 15.93
CA MET A 1 33.86 0.90 15.46
C MET A 1 33.66 1.97 14.40
N ASP A 2 33.60 1.58 13.14
CA ASP A 2 33.60 2.54 12.04
C ASP A 2 32.34 3.42 12.13
N THR A 3 32.53 4.74 12.15
CA THR A 3 31.47 5.75 12.19
C THR A 3 30.46 5.59 11.04
N ASN A 4 30.85 4.87 9.98
CA ASN A 4 30.02 4.50 8.84
C ASN A 4 28.81 3.61 9.18
N ILE A 5 28.86 2.80 10.25
CA ILE A 5 27.73 1.92 10.64
C ILE A 5 26.56 2.75 11.21
N LEU A 6 26.83 3.91 11.80
CA LEU A 6 25.80 4.82 12.34
C LEU A 6 25.08 5.63 11.25
N LEU A 7 25.67 5.75 10.05
CA LEU A 7 25.08 6.48 8.93
C LEU A 7 23.87 5.74 8.30
N LEU A 8 23.90 4.41 8.25
CA LEU A 8 22.80 3.57 7.75
C LEU A 8 21.45 3.86 8.45
N PRO A 9 21.38 3.83 9.79
CA PRO A 9 20.14 4.13 10.49
C PRO A 9 19.76 5.61 10.50
N ALA A 10 20.73 6.52 10.46
CA ALA A 10 20.47 7.95 10.28
C ALA A 10 19.77 8.26 8.95
N ALA A 11 20.07 7.49 7.90
CA ALA A 11 19.39 7.59 6.60
C ALA A 11 17.99 6.95 6.59
N LEU A 12 17.74 5.92 7.40
CA LEU A 12 16.43 5.23 7.49
C LEU A 12 15.39 6.05 8.27
N PHE A 13 15.83 6.82 9.27
CA PHE A 13 14.97 7.64 10.12
C PHE A 13 14.07 8.63 9.36
N PRO A 14 14.55 9.37 8.35
CA PRO A 14 13.69 10.23 7.53
C PRO A 14 12.94 9.47 6.43
N ALA A 15 13.53 8.40 5.88
CA ALA A 15 12.95 7.66 4.75
C ALA A 15 11.62 6.96 5.11
N ILE A 16 11.50 6.45 6.33
CA ILE A 16 10.34 5.66 6.77
C ILE A 16 9.10 6.51 7.06
N PRO A 17 9.19 7.63 7.80
CA PRO A 17 8.09 8.59 7.90
C PRO A 17 7.66 9.13 6.54
N LEU A 18 8.60 9.40 5.63
CA LEU A 18 8.28 9.85 4.27
C LEU A 18 7.50 8.78 3.48
N MET A 19 7.90 7.51 3.56
CA MET A 19 7.14 6.40 2.98
C MET A 19 5.75 6.26 3.63
N MET A 20 5.65 6.39 4.96
CA MET A 20 4.37 6.32 5.67
C MET A 20 3.42 7.44 5.26
N ILE A 21 3.92 8.66 5.02
CA ILE A 21 3.12 9.78 4.49
C ILE A 21 2.61 9.44 3.09
N ASN A 22 3.47 8.92 2.21
CA ASN A 22 3.07 8.54 0.85
C ASN A 22 1.99 7.45 0.85
N PHE A 23 2.10 6.45 1.73
CA PHE A 23 1.06 5.43 1.90
C PHE A 23 -0.22 5.98 2.52
N GLY A 24 -0.12 6.89 3.48
CA GLY A 24 -1.27 7.59 4.05
C GLY A 24 -2.03 8.38 2.99
N ASN A 25 -1.32 9.06 2.09
CA ASN A 25 -1.90 9.77 0.96
C ASN A 25 -2.62 8.81 0.01
N ARG A 26 -1.98 7.70 -0.38
CA ARG A 26 -2.62 6.66 -1.21
C ARG A 26 -3.87 6.06 -0.56
N TYR A 27 -3.80 5.75 0.74
CA TYR A 27 -4.93 5.23 1.50
C TYR A 27 -6.10 6.23 1.52
N SER A 28 -5.80 7.51 1.78
CA SER A 28 -6.79 8.59 1.79
C SER A 28 -7.45 8.74 0.41
N SER A 29 -6.67 8.80 -0.67
CA SER A 29 -7.18 8.88 -2.03
C SER A 29 -8.07 7.69 -2.40
N LEU A 30 -7.66 6.46 -2.08
CA LEU A 30 -8.50 5.27 -2.31
C LEU A 30 -9.78 5.33 -1.48
N SER A 31 -9.73 5.80 -0.23
CA SER A 31 -10.91 5.90 0.63
C SER A 31 -11.93 6.92 0.11
N ILE A 32 -11.46 8.04 -0.42
CA ILE A 32 -12.29 9.07 -1.05
C ILE A 32 -12.96 8.52 -2.31
N LEU A 33 -12.22 7.79 -3.13
CA LEU A 33 -12.75 7.17 -4.34
C LEU A 33 -13.80 6.09 -4.02
N ILE A 34 -13.56 5.23 -3.02
CA ILE A 34 -14.55 4.24 -2.56
C ILE A 34 -15.84 4.93 -2.12
N ARG A 35 -15.74 6.02 -1.34
CA ARG A 35 -16.90 6.78 -0.88
C ARG A 35 -17.64 7.41 -2.04
N LYS A 36 -16.94 8.05 -2.97
CA LYS A 36 -17.53 8.66 -4.16
C LYS A 36 -18.33 7.66 -4.99
N ILE A 37 -17.75 6.48 -5.27
CA ILE A 37 -18.46 5.41 -6.02
C ILE A 37 -19.67 4.90 -5.23
N HIS A 38 -19.56 4.80 -3.91
CA HIS A 38 -20.67 4.38 -3.04
C HIS A 38 -21.82 5.39 -3.04
N ASP A 39 -21.51 6.68 -2.94
CA ASP A 39 -22.48 7.77 -2.97
C ASP A 39 -23.17 7.85 -4.34
N GLU A 40 -22.41 7.73 -5.45
CA GLU A 40 -22.97 7.63 -6.81
C GLU A 40 -23.92 6.43 -6.98
N LEU A 41 -23.64 5.30 -6.32
CA LEU A 41 -24.49 4.11 -6.35
C LEU A 41 -25.82 4.32 -5.62
N ILE A 42 -25.80 5.05 -4.50
CA ILE A 42 -26.94 5.30 -3.63
C ILE A 42 -27.83 6.40 -4.19
N ASP A 43 -27.24 7.46 -4.76
CA ASP A 43 -28.02 8.60 -5.29
C ASP A 43 -28.71 8.27 -6.62
N ASN A 44 -28.14 7.37 -7.43
CA ASN A 44 -28.67 7.01 -8.76
C ASN A 44 -29.42 5.67 -8.79
N VAL A 45 -30.01 5.24 -7.68
CA VAL A 45 -30.73 3.94 -7.57
C VAL A 45 -31.88 3.81 -8.59
N VAL A 46 -32.41 4.93 -9.10
CA VAL A 46 -33.61 4.99 -9.97
C VAL A 46 -33.28 4.94 -11.47
N ASP A 47 -32.11 5.40 -11.93
CA ASP A 47 -31.79 5.55 -13.38
C ASP A 47 -30.73 4.57 -13.94
N PHE A 48 -30.05 3.77 -13.11
CA PHE A 48 -28.98 2.89 -13.61
C PHE A 48 -29.48 1.56 -14.18
N LYS A 49 -29.08 1.28 -15.44
CA LYS A 49 -29.12 -0.07 -16.03
C LYS A 49 -28.43 -1.08 -15.08
N PRO A 50 -28.97 -2.29 -14.87
CA PRO A 50 -28.45 -3.27 -13.90
C PRO A 50 -26.98 -3.68 -14.13
N VAL A 51 -26.47 -3.51 -15.35
CA VAL A 51 -25.08 -3.79 -15.74
C VAL A 51 -24.09 -2.82 -15.08
N THR A 52 -24.43 -1.54 -14.97
CA THR A 52 -23.51 -0.50 -14.44
C THR A 52 -23.34 -0.62 -12.92
N ARG A 53 -24.42 -0.99 -12.22
CA ARG A 53 -24.40 -1.24 -10.76
C ARG A 53 -23.51 -2.42 -10.38
N ALA A 54 -23.56 -3.52 -11.15
CA ALA A 54 -22.71 -4.69 -10.91
C ALA A 54 -21.22 -4.36 -11.12
N ARG A 55 -20.89 -3.50 -12.09
CA ARG A 55 -19.52 -3.05 -12.39
C ARG A 55 -18.92 -2.16 -11.31
N GLN A 56 -19.66 -1.16 -10.85
CA GLN A 56 -19.21 -0.26 -9.76
C GLN A 56 -19.01 -1.04 -8.44
N LEU A 57 -19.85 -2.05 -8.15
CA LEU A 57 -19.61 -2.96 -7.02
C LEU A 57 -18.32 -3.79 -7.20
N GLY A 58 -18.03 -4.22 -8.42
CA GLY A 58 -16.75 -4.85 -8.79
C GLY A 58 -15.54 -3.95 -8.50
N GLN A 59 -15.61 -2.67 -8.89
CA GLN A 59 -14.55 -1.69 -8.61
C GLN A 59 -14.30 -1.51 -7.11
N ILE A 60 -15.36 -1.37 -6.31
CA ILE A 60 -15.24 -1.24 -4.84
C ILE A 60 -14.52 -2.46 -4.26
N SER A 61 -14.82 -3.66 -4.75
CA SER A 61 -14.17 -4.89 -4.27
C SER A 61 -12.66 -4.91 -4.56
N MET A 62 -12.25 -4.48 -5.75
CA MET A 62 -10.84 -4.38 -6.14
C MET A 62 -10.11 -3.29 -5.34
N LEU A 63 -10.72 -2.11 -5.18
CA LEU A 63 -10.15 -1.02 -4.37
C LEU A 63 -9.98 -1.45 -2.92
N ARG A 64 -10.95 -2.18 -2.36
CA ARG A 64 -10.88 -2.71 -0.99
C ARG A 64 -9.74 -3.71 -0.82
N GLN A 65 -9.50 -4.57 -1.82
CA GLN A 65 -8.39 -5.52 -1.79
C GLN A 65 -7.04 -4.81 -1.80
N ARG A 66 -6.85 -3.82 -2.70
CA ARG A 66 -5.63 -3.00 -2.75
C ARG A 66 -5.39 -2.27 -1.43
N LEU A 67 -6.43 -1.67 -0.86
CA LEU A 67 -6.36 -0.96 0.42
C LEU A 67 -5.92 -1.89 1.57
N ARG A 68 -6.38 -3.15 1.57
CA ARG A 68 -5.97 -4.16 2.55
C ARG A 68 -4.51 -4.57 2.38
N LEU A 69 -4.05 -4.78 1.14
CA LEU A 69 -2.65 -5.09 0.85
C LEU A 69 -1.73 -3.94 1.24
N ASN A 70 -2.07 -2.71 0.85
CA ASN A 70 -1.29 -1.52 1.21
C ASN A 70 -1.17 -1.35 2.74
N ARG A 71 -2.27 -1.57 3.48
CA ARG A 71 -2.24 -1.57 4.95
C ARG A 71 -1.33 -2.66 5.53
N ALA A 72 -1.37 -3.87 4.99
CA ALA A 72 -0.55 -4.98 5.46
C ALA A 72 0.95 -4.69 5.26
N THR A 73 1.33 -4.24 4.06
CA THR A 73 2.68 -3.80 3.72
C THR A 73 3.16 -2.71 4.67
N GLN A 74 2.36 -1.67 4.90
CA GLN A 74 2.74 -0.57 5.78
C GLN A 74 2.91 -1.00 7.24
N THR A 75 2.05 -1.90 7.72
CA THR A 75 2.16 -2.45 9.09
C THR A 75 3.42 -3.29 9.24
N LEU A 76 3.77 -4.10 8.23
CA LEU A 76 4.99 -4.91 8.22
C LEU A 76 6.25 -4.03 8.16
N ALA A 77 6.27 -3.01 7.31
CA ALA A 77 7.34 -2.02 7.24
C ALA A 77 7.55 -1.32 8.59
N ALA A 78 6.47 -0.85 9.23
CA ALA A 78 6.54 -0.20 10.54
C ALA A 78 7.09 -1.14 11.63
N MET A 79 6.63 -2.40 11.67
CA MET A 79 7.12 -3.41 12.62
C MET A 79 8.61 -3.73 12.40
N SER A 80 9.05 -3.84 11.14
CA SER A 80 10.45 -4.08 10.80
C SER A 80 11.35 -2.91 11.22
N PHE A 81 10.88 -1.68 11.03
CA PHE A 81 11.60 -0.48 11.49
C PHE A 81 11.71 -0.41 13.01
N LEU A 82 10.63 -0.71 13.71
CA LEU A 82 10.61 -0.70 15.18
C LEU A 82 11.57 -1.76 15.74
N THR A 83 11.59 -2.95 15.13
CA THR A 83 12.55 -4.01 15.47
C THR A 83 13.99 -3.55 15.20
N ASN A 84 14.23 -2.86 14.08
CA ASN A 84 15.53 -2.30 13.74
C ASN A 84 15.98 -1.21 14.75
N LEU A 85 15.05 -0.37 15.22
CA LEU A 85 15.31 0.65 16.23
C LEU A 85 15.70 0.02 17.58
N ILE A 86 15.03 -1.07 17.96
CA ILE A 86 15.38 -1.86 19.15
C ILE A 86 16.76 -2.48 18.98
N ALA A 87 17.07 -3.05 17.81
CA ALA A 87 18.39 -3.62 17.53
C ALA A 87 19.50 -2.57 17.62
N MET A 88 19.27 -1.36 17.11
CA MET A 88 20.19 -0.24 17.26
C MET A 88 20.43 0.16 18.72
N TYR A 89 19.36 0.24 19.50
CA TYR A 89 19.47 0.53 20.93
C TYR A 89 20.26 -0.56 21.65
N ALA A 90 20.00 -1.84 21.33
CA ALA A 90 20.73 -2.98 21.87
C ALA A 90 22.23 -2.94 21.49
N ALA A 91 22.55 -2.53 20.26
CA ALA A 91 23.92 -2.32 19.82
C ALA A 91 24.63 -1.21 20.63
N PHE A 92 23.93 -0.10 20.88
CA PHE A 92 24.45 0.99 21.72
C PHE A 92 24.66 0.55 23.17
N ALA A 93 23.74 -0.27 23.71
CA ALA A 93 23.81 -0.86 25.05
C ALA A 93 24.80 -2.04 25.15
N LYS A 94 25.49 -2.41 24.05
CA LYS A 94 26.43 -3.54 23.96
C LYS A 94 25.81 -4.91 24.32
N ILE A 95 24.55 -5.13 23.97
CA ILE A 95 23.84 -6.41 24.17
C ILE A 95 24.21 -7.36 23.03
N GLU A 96 24.73 -8.56 23.35
CA GLU A 96 25.25 -9.52 22.36
C GLU A 96 24.22 -9.99 21.30
N TRP A 97 22.92 -9.93 21.60
CA TRP A 97 21.86 -10.41 20.71
C TRP A 97 21.46 -9.42 19.59
N PHE A 98 22.09 -8.23 19.52
CA PHE A 98 21.65 -7.17 18.60
C PHE A 98 21.73 -7.56 17.12
N GLU A 99 22.75 -8.33 16.73
CA GLU A 99 23.01 -8.72 15.32
C GLU A 99 21.86 -9.56 14.75
N ILE A 100 21.32 -10.47 15.58
CA ILE A 100 20.20 -11.35 15.20
C ILE A 100 18.92 -10.52 15.03
N ILE A 101 18.62 -9.63 15.98
CA ILE A 101 17.44 -8.76 15.94
C ILE A 101 17.51 -7.82 14.73
N PHE A 102 18.70 -7.28 14.43
CA PHE A 102 18.95 -6.43 13.27
C PHE A 102 18.69 -7.18 11.96
N THR A 103 19.22 -8.41 11.84
CA THR A 103 19.06 -9.25 10.64
C THR A 103 17.58 -9.61 10.40
N ILE A 104 16.83 -9.94 11.46
CA ILE A 104 15.38 -10.20 11.36
C ILE A 104 14.63 -8.94 10.90
N GLY A 105 14.99 -7.77 11.44
CA GLY A 105 14.41 -6.49 11.04
C GLY A 105 14.63 -6.20 9.55
N ILE A 106 15.85 -6.38 9.05
CA ILE A 106 16.17 -6.19 7.61
C ILE A 106 15.40 -7.18 6.74
N ALA A 107 15.33 -8.46 7.13
CA ALA A 107 14.60 -9.47 6.37
C ALA A 107 13.10 -9.15 6.26
N MET A 108 12.48 -8.72 7.37
CA MET A 108 11.08 -8.27 7.38
C MET A 108 10.88 -7.03 6.51
N PHE A 109 11.82 -6.07 6.54
CA PHE A 109 11.74 -4.86 5.72
C PHE A 109 11.85 -5.18 4.23
N GLY A 110 12.78 -6.07 3.85
CA GLY A 110 12.92 -6.55 2.48
C GLY A 110 11.66 -7.26 1.98
N LEU A 111 11.06 -8.12 2.81
CA LEU A 111 9.78 -8.77 2.49
C LEU A 111 8.66 -7.74 2.27
N SER A 112 8.62 -6.70 3.11
CA SER A 112 7.65 -5.60 2.96
C SER A 112 7.80 -4.87 1.62
N ILE A 113 9.03 -4.62 1.16
CA ILE A 113 9.27 -3.96 -0.14
C ILE A 113 8.82 -4.84 -1.30
N ILE A 114 9.04 -6.15 -1.23
CA ILE A 114 8.59 -7.10 -2.26
C ILE A 114 7.05 -7.11 -2.34
N LEU A 115 6.37 -7.20 -1.20
CA LEU A 115 4.92 -7.12 -1.13
C LEU A 115 4.38 -5.79 -1.68
N PHE A 116 5.08 -4.69 -1.38
CA PHE A 116 4.76 -3.38 -1.93
C PHE A 116 4.87 -3.34 -3.46
N ALA A 117 5.95 -3.89 -4.02
CA ALA A 117 6.16 -3.93 -5.46
C ALA A 117 5.08 -4.77 -6.18
N VAL A 118 4.69 -5.90 -5.60
CA VAL A 118 3.60 -6.74 -6.11
C VAL A 118 2.26 -6.01 -6.04
N GLU A 119 1.98 -5.30 -4.95
CA GLU A 119 0.77 -4.50 -4.79
C GLU A 119 0.64 -3.45 -5.89
N ILE A 120 1.71 -2.71 -6.19
CA ILE A 120 1.73 -1.72 -7.28
C ILE A 120 1.39 -2.39 -8.62
N GLN A 121 2.00 -3.53 -8.94
CA GLN A 121 1.76 -4.20 -10.22
C GLN A 121 0.29 -4.64 -10.36
N ILE A 122 -0.29 -5.18 -9.28
CA ILE A 122 -1.71 -5.56 -9.27
C ILE A 122 -2.59 -4.32 -9.38
N ALA A 123 -2.22 -3.22 -8.72
CA ALA A 123 -2.96 -1.98 -8.75
C ALA A 123 -2.98 -1.36 -10.16
N THR A 124 -1.87 -1.38 -10.88
CA THR A 124 -1.80 -0.89 -12.26
C THR A 124 -2.62 -1.79 -13.19
N ARG A 125 -2.41 -3.11 -13.16
CA ARG A 125 -3.12 -4.04 -14.06
C ARG A 125 -4.64 -3.99 -13.92
N ALA A 126 -5.15 -3.93 -12.69
CA ALA A 126 -6.59 -3.87 -12.49
C ALA A 126 -7.17 -2.47 -12.75
N LEU A 127 -6.34 -1.44 -12.91
CA LEU A 127 -6.76 -0.13 -13.40
C LEU A 127 -6.81 -0.14 -14.93
N ASP A 128 -5.76 -0.65 -15.59
CA ASP A 128 -5.68 -0.75 -17.06
C ASP A 128 -6.85 -1.56 -17.61
N LYS A 129 -7.09 -2.75 -17.04
CA LYS A 129 -8.24 -3.60 -17.40
C LYS A 129 -9.58 -2.90 -17.18
N HIS A 130 -9.65 -1.99 -16.20
CA HIS A 130 -10.88 -1.27 -15.92
C HIS A 130 -11.14 -0.15 -16.94
N ILE A 131 -10.09 0.49 -17.46
CA ILE A 131 -10.17 1.51 -18.51
C ILE A 131 -10.52 0.86 -19.85
N GLU A 132 -9.87 -0.25 -20.20
CA GLU A 132 -10.17 -1.04 -21.40
C GLU A 132 -11.65 -1.48 -21.43
N ASP A 133 -12.15 -1.97 -20.29
CA ASP A 133 -13.56 -2.31 -20.08
C ASP A 133 -14.56 -1.14 -20.27
N LEU A 134 -14.10 0.11 -20.14
CA LEU A 134 -14.91 1.33 -20.34
C LEU A 134 -14.86 1.81 -21.79
N GLU A 135 -13.69 1.78 -22.43
CA GLU A 135 -13.51 2.12 -23.85
C GLU A 135 -14.34 1.19 -24.74
N ASP A 136 -14.31 -0.11 -24.49
CA ASP A 136 -15.09 -1.11 -25.24
C ASP A 136 -16.62 -0.90 -25.14
N LEU A 137 -17.10 -0.19 -24.12
CA LEU A 137 -18.53 0.11 -23.96
C LEU A 137 -18.97 1.39 -24.66
N GLU A 138 -18.12 2.42 -24.65
CA GLU A 138 -18.39 3.68 -25.35
C GLU A 138 -18.54 3.39 -26.85
N ASP A 139 -17.66 2.54 -27.40
CA ASP A 139 -17.74 2.05 -28.77
C ASP A 139 -19.03 1.27 -29.10
N LEU A 140 -19.70 0.66 -28.10
CA LEU A 140 -20.95 -0.08 -28.27
C LEU A 140 -22.21 0.79 -28.13
N GLU A 141 -22.12 1.94 -27.45
CA GLU A 141 -23.24 2.89 -27.31
C GLU A 141 -23.32 3.89 -28.49
N ASP A 142 -22.22 4.03 -29.23
CA ASP A 142 -22.11 4.83 -30.47
C ASP A 142 -22.54 4.08 -31.76
N LEU A 143 -22.99 2.81 -31.65
CA LEU A 143 -23.44 1.92 -32.74
C LEU A 143 -24.97 1.77 -32.80
#